data_AF-A0A8H5XUS6-F1
#
_entry.id   AF-A0A8H5XUS6-F1
#
_cell.length_a   1.000
_cell.length_b   1.000
_cell.length_c   1.000
_cell.angle_alpha   90.00
_cell.angle_beta   90.00
_cell.angle_gamma   90.00
#
_symmetry.space_group_name_H-M   'P 1'
#
loop_
_entity.id
_entity.type
_entity.pdbx_description
1 polymer ?
#
loop_
_entity_poly.entity_id
_entity_poly.type
_entity_poly.pdbx_seq_one_letter_code
_entity_poly.pdbx_strand_id
1 'polypeptide(L)'
;MADSPIIQSSLSVVSGQLCFGSLHNIWYGSSAPSQDLPVAPPQPSGTVQAHSVNYKATAQNGIWNVFKLVASETSDAVAWFVAHEGIDPRQEVDKILRISGSPYEPDHGSTVNNDVTSQAGVFVVNRYD
;
A
#
# COMPACT_ATOMS: atom_id res chain seq x y z
N MET A 1 19.39 17.43 3.85
CA MET A 1 18.77 16.82 2.66
C MET A 1 18.54 15.37 3.02
N ALA A 2 17.31 14.86 2.91
CA ALA A 2 17.06 13.44 3.13
C ALA A 2 17.66 12.64 1.97
N ASP A 3 18.39 11.57 2.29
CA ASP A 3 18.94 10.68 1.28
C ASP A 3 17.83 10.13 0.37
N SER A 4 18.15 9.88 -0.90
CA SER A 4 17.20 9.26 -1.81
C SER A 4 16.77 7.89 -1.26
N PRO A 5 15.47 7.51 -1.36
CA PRO A 5 15.01 6.18 -0.98
C PRO A 5 15.86 5.10 -1.66
N ILE A 6 16.35 4.13 -0.87
CA ILE A 6 17.18 3.03 -1.37
C ILE A 6 16.27 1.90 -1.81
N ILE A 7 16.41 1.47 -3.07
CA ILE A 7 15.72 0.30 -3.61
C ILE A 7 16.19 -0.94 -2.86
N GLN A 8 15.28 -1.64 -2.21
CA GLN A 8 15.56 -2.89 -1.47
C GLN A 8 15.42 -4.12 -2.37
N SER A 9 14.45 -4.08 -3.28
CA SER A 9 14.20 -5.10 -4.28
C SER A 9 13.33 -4.52 -5.40
N SER A 10 13.18 -5.27 -6.49
CA SER A 10 12.31 -4.89 -7.60
C SER A 10 11.47 -6.09 -8.04
N LEU A 11 10.26 -5.82 -8.52
CA LEU A 11 9.36 -6.80 -9.10
C LEU A 11 8.87 -6.30 -10.46
N SER A 12 8.57 -7.21 -11.37
CA SER A 12 8.00 -6.88 -12.69
C SER A 12 6.51 -7.19 -12.70
N VAL A 13 5.69 -6.21 -13.08
CA VAL A 13 4.26 -6.38 -13.30
C VAL A 13 4.03 -6.49 -14.80
N VAL A 14 3.49 -7.63 -15.22
CA VAL A 14 3.13 -7.91 -16.63
C VAL A 14 1.64 -8.14 -16.82
N SER A 15 0.92 -8.46 -15.74
CA SER A 15 -0.51 -8.77 -15.71
C SER A 15 -1.41 -7.53 -15.66
N GLY A 16 -0.84 -6.34 -15.46
CA GLY A 16 -1.57 -5.11 -15.15
C GLY A 16 -2.20 -5.11 -13.76
N GLN A 17 -1.81 -6.03 -12.87
CA GLN A 17 -2.48 -6.30 -11.60
C GLN A 17 -1.48 -6.78 -10.54
N LEU A 18 -1.64 -6.30 -9.31
CA LEU A 18 -0.91 -6.76 -8.13
C LEU A 18 -1.84 -7.54 -7.21
N CYS A 19 -1.41 -8.73 -6.80
CA CYS A 19 -2.08 -9.48 -5.74
C CYS A 19 -1.39 -9.25 -4.40
N PHE A 20 -2.16 -9.13 -3.33
CA PHE A 20 -1.67 -8.90 -1.97
C PHE A 20 -2.41 -9.78 -0.96
N GLY A 21 -1.88 -9.88 0.26
CA GLY A 21 -2.42 -10.72 1.33
C GLY A 21 -1.57 -11.96 1.63
N SER A 22 -2.09 -12.85 2.47
CA SER A 22 -1.41 -14.10 2.85
C SER A 22 -1.15 -15.01 1.65
N LEU A 23 -0.12 -15.87 1.71
CA LEU A 23 0.25 -16.73 0.58
C LEU A 23 -0.92 -17.60 0.06
N HIS A 24 -1.74 -18.14 0.96
CA HIS A 24 -2.94 -18.92 0.58
C HIS A 24 -4.03 -18.05 -0.07
N ASN A 25 -4.09 -16.76 0.26
CA ASN A 25 -4.99 -15.79 -0.35
C ASN A 25 -4.50 -15.33 -1.72
N ILE A 26 -3.18 -15.31 -1.98
CA ILE A 26 -2.63 -14.92 -3.29
C ILE A 26 -3.11 -15.89 -4.39
N TRP A 27 -3.14 -17.20 -4.12
CA TRP A 27 -3.65 -18.17 -5.09
C TRP A 27 -5.12 -17.91 -5.42
N TYR A 28 -5.96 -17.71 -4.40
CA TYR A 28 -7.36 -17.38 -4.58
C TYR A 28 -7.55 -16.03 -5.29
N GLY A 29 -6.83 -15.00 -4.83
CA GLY A 29 -6.82 -13.64 -5.39
C GLY A 29 -6.44 -13.62 -6.86
N SER A 30 -5.51 -14.48 -7.29
CA SER A 30 -5.14 -14.60 -8.71
C SER A 30 -6.31 -14.98 -9.62
N SER A 31 -7.28 -15.74 -9.10
CA SER A 31 -8.51 -16.14 -9.80
C SER A 31 -9.70 -15.18 -9.61
N ALA A 32 -9.61 -14.28 -8.63
CA ALA A 32 -10.66 -13.31 -8.34
C ALA A 32 -10.72 -12.20 -9.41
N PRO A 33 -11.91 -11.63 -9.69
CA PRO A 33 -12.02 -10.47 -10.57
C PRO A 33 -11.29 -9.27 -9.95
N SER A 34 -10.66 -8.48 -10.82
CA SER A 34 -9.94 -7.26 -10.42
C SER A 34 -10.91 -6.23 -9.86
N GLN A 35 -10.51 -5.60 -8.77
CA GLN A 35 -11.28 -4.52 -8.17
C GLN A 35 -10.61 -3.20 -8.53
N ASP A 36 -11.41 -2.26 -9.06
CA ASP A 36 -11.00 -0.88 -9.17
C ASP A 36 -11.04 -0.23 -7.78
N LEU A 37 -10.07 0.63 -7.50
CA LEU A 37 -10.19 1.59 -6.40
C LEU A 37 -11.18 2.67 -6.88
N PRO A 38 -12.22 3.03 -6.13
CA PRO A 38 -12.35 2.92 -4.67
C PRO A 38 -12.99 1.62 -4.19
N VAL A 39 -12.53 1.17 -3.03
CA VAL A 39 -13.13 0.08 -2.29
C VAL A 39 -14.26 0.63 -1.42
N ALA A 40 -15.39 -0.08 -1.37
CA ALA A 40 -16.58 0.30 -0.61
C ALA A 40 -16.22 0.70 0.84
N PRO A 41 -16.90 1.71 1.43
CA PRO A 41 -16.58 2.17 2.76
C PRO A 41 -16.55 1.01 3.77
N PRO A 42 -15.59 1.02 4.72
CA PRO A 42 -15.43 -0.06 5.68
C PRO A 42 -16.76 -0.33 6.38
N GLN A 43 -17.13 -1.60 6.44
CA GLN A 43 -18.38 -2.05 7.04
C GLN A 43 -18.15 -2.40 8.51
N PRO A 44 -19.09 -2.08 9.41
CA PRO A 44 -19.03 -2.57 10.78
C PRO A 44 -19.07 -4.11 10.79
N SER A 45 -18.07 -4.74 11.42
CA SER A 45 -18.00 -6.20 11.61
C SER A 45 -17.68 -6.50 13.07
N GLY A 46 -18.73 -6.59 13.89
CA GLY A 46 -18.60 -6.79 15.34
C GLY A 46 -17.94 -5.58 16.01
N THR A 47 -16.80 -5.77 16.66
CA THR A 47 -16.00 -4.70 17.30
C THR A 47 -14.95 -4.08 16.38
N VAL A 48 -14.88 -4.49 15.11
CA VAL A 48 -13.85 -4.07 14.15
C VAL A 48 -14.52 -3.47 12.91
N GLN A 49 -13.90 -2.47 12.31
CA GLN A 49 -14.26 -2.04 10.96
C GLN A 49 -13.57 -2.96 9.95
N ALA A 50 -14.36 -3.68 9.16
CA ALA A 50 -13.84 -4.59 8.14
C ALA A 50 -13.91 -3.95 6.76
N HIS A 51 -12.82 -4.06 6.01
CA HIS A 51 -12.75 -3.57 4.65
C HIS A 51 -12.41 -4.74 3.72
N SER A 52 -13.43 -5.30 3.06
CA SER A 52 -13.24 -6.47 2.19
C SER A 52 -12.63 -6.07 0.84
N VAL A 53 -11.35 -5.72 0.83
CA VAL A 53 -10.57 -5.61 -0.41
C VAL A 53 -10.05 -7.00 -0.76
N ASN A 54 -10.52 -7.59 -1.85
CA ASN A 54 -10.16 -8.95 -2.22
C ASN A 54 -8.87 -8.95 -3.03
N TYR A 55 -7.72 -8.89 -2.33
CA TYR A 55 -6.40 -9.42 -2.72
C TYR A 55 -5.85 -9.07 -4.11
N LYS A 56 -6.44 -8.13 -4.85
CA LYS A 56 -6.07 -7.82 -6.24
C LYS A 56 -6.41 -6.36 -6.57
N ALA A 57 -5.39 -5.57 -6.89
CA ALA A 57 -5.50 -4.19 -7.34
C ALA A 57 -4.94 -4.02 -8.75
N THR A 58 -5.45 -3.04 -9.50
CA THR A 58 -4.87 -2.64 -10.79
C THR A 58 -3.48 -2.03 -10.56
N ALA A 59 -2.56 -2.30 -11.49
CA ALA A 59 -1.19 -1.82 -11.42
C ALA A 59 -0.64 -1.56 -12.83
N GLN A 60 0.19 -0.54 -12.95
CA GLN A 60 0.92 -0.26 -14.20
C GLN A 60 1.89 -1.41 -14.53
N ASN A 61 1.94 -1.82 -15.79
CA ASN A 61 2.96 -2.75 -16.27
C ASN A 61 4.35 -2.11 -16.26
N GLY A 62 5.37 -2.86 -15.87
CA GLY A 62 6.75 -2.39 -15.79
C GLY A 62 7.44 -2.81 -14.49
N ILE A 63 8.57 -2.17 -14.20
CA ILE A 63 9.30 -2.43 -12.96
C ILE A 63 8.71 -1.62 -11.80
N TRP A 64 8.50 -2.29 -10.68
CA TRP A 64 8.08 -1.73 -9.41
C TRP A 64 9.20 -1.92 -8.39
N ASN A 65 9.67 -0.83 -7.82
CA ASN A 65 10.75 -0.81 -6.84
C ASN A 65 10.18 -0.81 -5.43
N VAL A 66 10.69 -1.69 -4.58
CA VAL A 66 10.32 -1.84 -3.19
C VAL A 66 11.25 -1.01 -2.32
N PHE A 67 10.67 -0.20 -1.46
CA PHE A 67 11.38 0.69 -0.56
C PHE A 67 10.98 0.39 0.89
N LYS A 68 11.95 0.52 1.79
CA LYS A 68 11.77 0.35 3.22
C LYS A 68 11.55 1.72 3.86
N LEU A 69 10.50 1.85 4.64
CA LEU A 69 10.30 2.98 5.56
C LEU A 69 10.90 2.58 6.91
N VAL A 70 11.71 3.47 7.47
CA VAL A 70 12.40 3.25 8.74
C VAL A 70 12.00 4.29 9.78
N ALA A 71 11.88 3.88 11.04
CA ALA A 71 11.73 4.82 12.14
C ALA A 71 13.00 5.64 12.28
N SER A 72 12.89 6.97 12.32
CA SER A 72 14.07 7.85 12.40
C SER A 72 14.88 7.64 13.69
N GLU A 73 14.24 7.23 14.79
CA GLU A 73 14.89 7.04 16.09
C GLU A 73 15.68 5.73 16.18
N THR A 74 15.16 4.64 15.64
CA THR A 74 15.75 3.30 15.80
C THR A 74 16.34 2.73 14.52
N SER A 75 16.04 3.33 13.37
CA SER A 75 16.31 2.79 12.03
C SER A 75 15.64 1.44 11.73
N ASP A 76 14.66 1.03 12.55
CA ASP A 76 13.91 -0.20 12.33
C ASP A 76 12.94 -0.06 11.16
N ALA A 77 12.75 -1.14 10.40
CA ALA A 77 11.76 -1.20 9.34
C ALA A 77 10.34 -1.15 9.93
N VAL A 78 9.64 -0.06 9.65
CA VAL A 78 8.28 0.18 10.16
C VAL A 78 7.20 -0.13 9.14
N ALA A 79 7.51 0.05 7.86
CA ALA A 79 6.60 -0.19 6.76
C ALA A 79 7.39 -0.36 5.46
N TRP A 80 6.66 -0.76 4.41
CA TRP A 80 7.20 -0.91 3.08
C TRP A 80 6.25 -0.25 2.09
N PHE A 81 6.79 0.34 1.04
CA PHE A 81 5.99 0.81 -0.08
C PHE A 81 6.64 0.40 -1.40
N VAL A 82 5.83 0.40 -2.44
CA VAL A 82 6.27 0.03 -3.79
C VAL A 82 5.89 1.16 -4.73
N ALA A 83 6.80 1.55 -5.62
CA ALA A 83 6.54 2.57 -6.64
C ALA A 83 7.02 2.11 -8.02
N HIS A 84 6.25 2.43 -9.05
CA HIS A 84 6.64 2.16 -10.43
C HIS A 84 7.90 2.95 -10.80
N GLU A 85 8.78 2.37 -11.61
CA GLU A 85 10.08 2.96 -12.01
C GLU A 85 9.98 4.34 -12.67
N GLY A 86 8.84 4.62 -13.31
CA GLY A 86 8.53 5.92 -13.91
C GLY A 86 8.07 7.01 -12.94
N ILE A 87 8.00 6.71 -11.63
CA ILE A 87 7.53 7.63 -10.59
C ILE A 87 8.67 7.97 -9.63
N ASP A 88 8.79 9.25 -9.24
CA ASP A 88 9.74 9.67 -8.22
C ASP A 88 9.34 9.12 -6.84
N PRO A 89 10.14 8.21 -6.23
CA PRO A 89 9.80 7.60 -4.96
C PRO A 89 9.73 8.61 -3.80
N ARG A 90 10.37 9.79 -3.92
CA ARG A 90 10.26 10.86 -2.91
C ARG A 90 8.86 11.44 -2.86
N GLN A 91 8.27 11.71 -4.04
CA GLN A 91 6.93 12.25 -4.12
C GLN A 91 5.90 11.24 -3.60
N GLU A 92 6.13 9.94 -3.86
CA GLU A 92 5.27 8.88 -3.36
C GLU A 92 5.36 8.72 -1.85
N VAL A 93 6.56 8.71 -1.26
CA VAL A 93 6.67 8.62 0.21
C VAL A 93 6.08 9.85 0.90
N ASP A 94 6.31 11.06 0.39
CA ASP A 94 5.71 12.28 0.94
C ASP A 94 4.19 12.22 0.86
N LYS A 95 3.64 11.72 -0.25
CA LYS A 95 2.20 11.52 -0.44
C LYS A 95 1.64 10.47 0.52
N ILE A 96 2.31 9.33 0.67
CA ILE A 96 1.90 8.24 1.56
C ILE A 96 1.91 8.74 3.02
N LEU A 97 2.98 9.38 3.46
CA LEU A 97 3.10 9.91 4.83
C LEU A 97 2.06 11.00 5.11
N ARG A 98 1.78 11.87 4.13
CA ARG A 98 0.74 12.92 4.26
C ARG A 98 -0.67 12.34 4.39
N ILE A 99 -0.97 11.23 3.72
CA ILE A 99 -2.32 10.68 3.58
C ILE A 99 -2.62 9.61 4.63
N SER A 100 -1.69 8.67 4.80
CA SER A 100 -1.86 7.49 5.67
C SER A 100 -1.08 7.61 6.98
N GLY A 101 -0.36 8.73 7.17
CA GLY A 101 0.42 9.00 8.37
C GLY A 101 1.63 8.08 8.51
N SER A 102 2.52 8.44 9.43
CA SER A 102 3.42 7.45 10.01
C SER A 102 2.60 6.58 10.97
N PRO A 103 2.70 5.24 10.92
CA PRO A 103 2.00 4.35 11.85
C PRO A 103 2.36 4.56 13.34
N TYR A 104 3.27 5.50 13.66
CA TYR A 104 3.77 5.80 15.00
C TYR A 104 3.57 7.26 15.50
N GLU A 105 3.02 8.19 14.70
CA GLU A 105 2.62 9.55 15.14
C GLU A 105 1.14 9.76 15.54
N PRO A 106 0.77 10.17 16.78
CA PRO A 106 -0.61 10.20 17.33
C PRO A 106 -1.78 10.66 16.41
N ASP A 107 -1.55 11.56 15.44
CA ASP A 107 -2.45 11.93 14.35
C ASP A 107 -2.06 11.20 13.03
N HIS A 108 -2.14 9.87 13.06
CA HIS A 108 -1.60 8.98 12.02
C HIS A 108 -2.44 8.92 10.73
N GLY A 109 -2.81 10.05 10.12
CA GLY A 109 -3.53 10.09 8.85
C GLY A 109 -4.71 9.09 8.75
N SER A 110 -4.95 8.55 7.56
CA SER A 110 -5.93 7.47 7.35
C SER A 110 -5.28 6.09 7.43
N THR A 111 -5.56 5.37 8.51
CA THR A 111 -5.14 3.96 8.70
C THR A 111 -6.02 2.95 7.98
N VAL A 112 -7.06 3.42 7.29
CA VAL A 112 -8.02 2.64 6.52
C VAL A 112 -8.16 3.20 5.11
N ASN A 113 -8.47 2.35 4.14
CA ASN A 113 -8.80 2.79 2.79
C ASN A 113 -10.13 3.57 2.81
N ASN A 114 -10.10 4.81 2.33
CA ASN A 114 -11.26 5.71 2.28
C ASN A 114 -11.19 6.61 1.04
N ASP A 115 -12.13 7.55 0.90
CA ASP A 115 -12.17 8.47 -0.24
C ASP A 115 -10.89 9.29 -0.38
N VAL A 116 -10.25 9.67 0.72
CA VAL A 116 -9.00 10.46 0.73
C VAL A 116 -7.83 9.62 0.23
N THR A 117 -7.69 8.38 0.71
CA THR A 117 -6.63 7.48 0.24
C THR A 117 -6.83 7.13 -1.23
N SER A 118 -8.07 6.86 -1.65
CA SER A 118 -8.42 6.57 -3.04
C SER A 118 -8.13 7.75 -3.97
N GLN A 119 -8.52 8.98 -3.60
CA GLN A 119 -8.24 10.18 -4.41
C GLN A 119 -6.75 10.45 -4.55
N ALA A 120 -5.96 10.09 -3.53
CA ALA A 120 -4.51 10.21 -3.56
C ALA A 120 -3.81 9.04 -4.26
N GLY A 121 -4.54 8.00 -4.68
CA GLY A 121 -3.95 6.77 -5.20
C GLY A 121 -3.08 6.04 -4.17
N VAL A 122 -3.40 6.18 -2.88
CA VAL A 122 -2.74 5.51 -1.78
C VAL A 122 -3.62 4.34 -1.35
N PHE A 123 -3.04 3.14 -1.35
CA PHE A 123 -3.71 1.93 -0.94
C PHE A 123 -2.99 1.35 0.28
N VAL A 124 -3.66 1.35 1.42
CA VAL A 124 -3.12 0.86 2.69
C VAL A 124 -3.43 -0.64 2.81
N VAL A 125 -2.40 -1.43 3.06
CA VAL A 125 -2.53 -2.87 3.36
C VAL A 125 -2.06 -3.08 4.79
N ASN A 126 -2.95 -3.50 5.67
CA ASN A 126 -2.62 -3.82 7.05
C ASN A 126 -2.33 -5.32 7.23
N ARG A 127 -1.65 -5.69 8.32
CA ARG A 127 -1.33 -7.09 8.66
C ARG A 127 -2.58 -7.97 8.83
N TYR A 128 -3.72 -7.35 9.11
CA TYR A 128 -5.00 -8.02 9.33
C TYR A 128 -5.90 -8.04 8.08
N ASP A 129 -5.45 -7.46 6.95
CA ASP A 129 -6.08 -7.56 5.63
C ASP A 129 -5.46 -8.71 4.82
#